data_AF-A0A3C0QVD4-F1
#
_entry.id   AF-A0A3C0QVD4-F1
#
_cell.length_a   1.000
_cell.length_b   1.000
_cell.length_c   1.000
_cell.angle_alpha   90.00
_cell.angle_beta   90.00
_cell.angle_gamma   90.00
#
_symmetry.space_group_name_H-M   'P 1'
#
loop_
_entity.id
_entity.type
_entity.pdbx_description
1 polymer ?
#
loop_
_entity_poly.entity_id
_entity_poly.type
_entity_poly.pdbx_seq_one_letter_code
_entity_poly.pdbx_strand_id
1 'polypeptide(L)'
;MSINKFEKRHLGINANDESLMLKKIGIASTQQLIDNTIPASIRLAKPLNLPEGMLEHDYIQHIKELGHKNKLYRSYIGLGYYNTALPGVIQRNILENPGWYTAYTPYQAEISQGRLEALLNFQTMISDLTGLEIANASLLDEGTAAAEAMLLLYNARSRDAIKKGVSKFFVSMRVFPQTQEVLSLRAKPFGIEIVTGCADEIQFDGTYFGALVQYPNERGKVTDYRPFVAKAQAAGVKIVVAADLLSLTLLTPPGEWGADVVVGTSQRFGVPMGFGGPHAGYFATKDEYKRMIPGRIIGVSVDANGKRALRMALQTREQHIKREKATSNICTAQALLAIMAAMYAAYHGPDGLRSIARKINILTGVLANEVVKYGYQQLNPHFFDTVLIQLPDNINAATVISLAEQKKMNFREVAANLVGISLDETTRIKDVNDILELFANAAGKPFDAFVCVPELCNTIQTI
;
A
#
# COMPACT_ATOMS: atom_id res chain seq x y z
N MET A 1 0.32 45.89 -16.04
CA MET A 1 -0.15 45.03 -14.93
C MET A 1 -0.01 43.58 -15.35
N SER A 2 0.57 42.70 -14.54
CA SER A 2 0.66 41.28 -14.91
C SER A 2 -0.72 40.61 -14.89
N ILE A 3 -1.11 40.04 -16.03
CA ILE A 3 -2.38 39.36 -16.26
C ILE A 3 -2.34 37.91 -15.71
N ASN A 4 -1.15 37.40 -15.40
CA ASN A 4 -0.87 35.98 -15.18
C ASN A 4 -0.54 35.60 -13.72
N LYS A 5 -0.85 36.45 -12.75
CA LYS A 5 -0.69 36.09 -11.33
C LYS A 5 -1.68 34.98 -10.93
N PHE A 6 -1.15 33.88 -10.39
CA PHE A 6 -1.96 32.73 -9.94
C PHE A 6 -3.00 33.08 -8.86
N GLU A 7 -2.72 34.06 -7.99
CA GLU A 7 -3.65 34.56 -6.97
C GLU A 7 -5.03 34.92 -7.56
N LYS A 8 -5.08 35.46 -8.79
CA LYS A 8 -6.31 35.87 -9.49
C LYS A 8 -7.05 34.73 -10.21
N ARG A 9 -6.48 33.52 -10.21
CA ARG A 9 -7.11 32.28 -10.68
C ARG A 9 -7.59 31.43 -9.52
N HIS A 10 -6.85 31.47 -8.41
CA HIS A 10 -7.17 30.76 -7.18
C HIS A 10 -8.27 31.44 -6.37
N LEU A 11 -8.23 32.77 -6.23
CA LEU A 11 -9.29 33.53 -5.55
C LEU A 11 -10.45 33.79 -6.52
N GLY A 12 -11.62 33.24 -6.21
CA GLY A 12 -12.84 33.47 -6.99
C GLY A 12 -13.49 34.85 -6.79
N ILE A 13 -13.03 35.63 -5.80
CA ILE A 13 -13.53 36.96 -5.47
C ILE A 13 -12.65 38.00 -6.16
N ASN A 14 -13.25 38.87 -6.98
CA ASN A 14 -12.57 40.03 -7.58
C ASN A 14 -12.86 41.33 -6.80
N ALA A 15 -12.19 42.44 -7.14
CA ALA A 15 -12.32 43.71 -6.41
C ALA A 15 -13.75 44.31 -6.38
N ASN A 16 -14.58 44.04 -7.40
CA ASN A 16 -15.98 44.45 -7.40
C ASN A 16 -16.79 43.58 -6.43
N ASP A 17 -16.55 42.27 -6.42
CA ASP A 17 -17.20 41.33 -5.49
C ASP A 17 -16.82 41.67 -4.05
N GLU A 18 -15.54 41.92 -3.78
CA GLU A 18 -15.02 42.38 -2.49
C GLU A 18 -15.74 43.66 -2.05
N SER A 19 -15.83 44.67 -2.93
CA SER A 19 -16.53 45.92 -2.63
C SER A 19 -18.02 45.70 -2.29
N LEU A 20 -18.70 44.80 -3.01
CA LEU A 20 -20.10 44.44 -2.73
C LEU A 20 -20.24 43.69 -1.40
N MET A 21 -19.33 42.77 -1.09
CA MET A 21 -19.32 41.99 0.14
C MET A 21 -19.04 42.85 1.37
N LEU A 22 -18.00 43.70 1.32
CA LEU A 22 -17.64 44.64 2.38
C LEU A 22 -18.80 45.60 2.68
N LYS A 23 -19.43 46.17 1.64
CA LYS A 23 -20.63 47.01 1.76
C LYS A 23 -21.80 46.25 2.38
N LYS A 24 -22.00 44.98 2.02
CA LYS A 24 -23.11 44.15 2.55
C LYS A 24 -22.95 43.85 4.04
N ILE A 25 -21.73 43.72 4.54
CA ILE A 25 -21.43 43.47 5.97
C ILE A 25 -21.09 44.74 6.76
N GLY A 26 -21.17 45.92 6.13
CA GLY A 26 -21.08 47.22 6.80
C GLY A 26 -19.67 47.65 7.23
N ILE A 27 -18.62 47.16 6.56
CA ILE A 27 -17.23 47.49 6.88
C ILE A 27 -16.51 48.13 5.68
N ALA A 28 -15.47 48.92 5.94
CA ALA A 28 -14.78 49.72 4.95
C ALA A 28 -13.65 48.99 4.19
N SER A 29 -13.08 47.92 4.76
CA SER A 29 -11.98 47.19 4.13
C SER A 29 -11.80 45.76 4.67
N THR A 30 -11.12 44.92 3.89
CA THR A 30 -10.63 43.61 4.33
C THR A 30 -9.65 43.72 5.51
N GLN A 31 -8.91 44.83 5.64
CA GLN A 31 -8.08 45.07 6.82
C GLN A 31 -8.95 45.24 8.09
N GLN A 32 -10.02 46.03 8.01
CA GLN A 32 -10.97 46.18 9.12
C GLN A 32 -11.67 44.85 9.47
N LEU A 33 -11.95 44.00 8.48
CA LEU A 33 -12.47 42.65 8.73
C LEU A 33 -11.50 41.83 9.58
N ILE A 34 -10.21 41.82 9.21
CA ILE A 34 -9.15 41.11 9.91
C ILE A 34 -8.96 41.68 11.32
N ASP A 35 -8.94 43.00 11.47
CA ASP A 35 -8.78 43.70 12.75
C ASP A 35 -9.92 43.37 13.74
N ASN A 36 -11.15 43.30 13.25
CA ASN A 36 -12.32 42.95 14.04
C ASN A 36 -12.45 41.44 14.34
N THR A 37 -11.79 40.58 13.56
CA THR A 37 -11.96 39.11 13.64
C THR A 37 -10.81 38.41 14.39
N ILE A 38 -9.57 38.84 14.17
CA ILE A 38 -8.38 38.15 14.70
C ILE A 38 -7.75 38.98 15.81
N PRO A 39 -7.71 38.49 17.07
CA PRO A 39 -7.13 39.23 18.20
C PRO A 39 -5.69 39.69 17.93
N ALA A 40 -5.44 40.98 18.16
CA ALA A 40 -4.14 41.60 17.85
C ALA A 40 -2.95 40.91 18.53
N SER A 41 -3.14 40.36 19.72
CA SER A 41 -2.11 39.68 20.52
C SER A 41 -1.55 38.38 19.90
N ILE A 42 -2.27 37.78 18.94
CA ILE A 42 -1.83 36.54 18.26
C ILE A 42 -1.50 36.76 16.77
N ARG A 43 -1.57 38.00 16.27
CA ARG A 43 -1.25 38.32 14.88
C ARG A 43 0.25 38.39 14.65
N LEU A 44 0.68 37.99 13.45
CA LEU A 44 2.07 38.15 13.02
C LEU A 44 2.45 39.64 13.01
N ALA A 45 3.48 40.00 13.78
CA ALA A 45 3.98 41.38 13.85
C ALA A 45 4.76 41.82 12.59
N LYS A 46 5.09 40.88 11.70
CA LYS A 46 5.73 41.11 10.39
C LYS A 46 5.12 40.18 9.34
N PRO A 47 5.10 40.56 8.05
CA PRO A 47 4.72 39.64 6.97
C PRO A 47 5.56 38.36 6.95
N LEU A 48 5.05 37.31 6.30
CA LEU A 48 5.80 36.08 6.07
C LEU A 48 7.04 36.38 5.20
N ASN A 49 8.21 35.91 5.63
CA ASN A 49 9.44 36.00 4.85
C ASN A 49 9.48 34.87 3.82
N LEU A 50 8.91 35.12 2.64
CA LEU A 50 8.82 34.17 1.53
C LEU A 50 9.47 34.73 0.26
N PRO A 51 9.94 33.88 -0.66
CA PRO A 51 10.30 34.29 -2.02
C PRO A 51 9.12 34.97 -2.75
N GLU A 52 9.42 35.73 -3.81
CA GLU A 52 8.39 36.26 -4.69
C GLU A 52 7.59 35.11 -5.34
N GLY A 53 6.27 35.29 -5.45
CA GLY A 53 5.37 34.30 -6.04
C GLY A 53 5.60 34.13 -7.54
N MET A 54 5.92 32.92 -7.97
CA MET A 54 6.09 32.56 -9.39
C MET A 54 4.77 32.71 -10.16
N LEU A 55 4.86 32.99 -11.46
CA LEU A 55 3.72 32.82 -12.37
C LEU A 55 3.46 31.33 -12.59
N GLU A 56 2.23 30.97 -12.95
CA GLU A 56 1.81 29.58 -13.15
C GLU A 56 2.66 28.85 -14.21
N HIS A 57 3.00 29.53 -15.31
CA HIS A 57 3.88 28.99 -16.36
C HIS A 57 5.29 28.71 -15.84
N ASP A 58 5.87 29.66 -15.10
CA ASP A 58 7.25 29.58 -14.60
C ASP A 58 7.37 28.49 -13.54
N TYR A 59 6.35 28.34 -12.68
CA TYR A 59 6.25 27.25 -11.71
C TYR A 59 6.23 25.87 -12.38
N ILE A 60 5.50 25.71 -13.49
CA ILE A 60 5.45 24.45 -14.24
C ILE A 60 6.82 24.09 -14.83
N GLN A 61 7.63 25.07 -15.26
CA GLN A 61 9.00 24.81 -15.72
C GLN A 61 9.91 24.48 -14.53
N HIS A 62 9.85 25.28 -13.47
CA HIS A 62 10.65 25.10 -12.26
C HIS A 62 10.46 23.70 -11.63
N ILE A 63 9.22 23.23 -11.50
CA ILE A 63 8.95 21.91 -10.90
C ILE A 63 9.41 20.75 -11.82
N LYS A 64 9.40 20.95 -13.15
CA LYS A 64 9.98 19.99 -14.11
C LYS A 64 11.51 19.93 -14.01
N GLU A 65 12.17 21.09 -13.91
CA GLU A 65 13.63 21.16 -13.71
C GLU A 65 14.07 20.49 -12.40
N LEU A 66 13.30 20.66 -11.32
CA LEU A 66 13.51 19.91 -10.08
C LEU A 66 13.26 18.41 -10.28
N GLY A 67 12.19 18.03 -10.96
CA GLY A 67 11.87 16.63 -11.27
C GLY A 67 12.95 15.93 -12.09
N HIS A 68 13.58 16.61 -13.05
CA HIS A 68 14.68 16.07 -13.87
C HIS A 68 15.97 15.79 -13.09
N LYS A 69 16.10 16.24 -11.83
CA LYS A 69 17.23 15.87 -10.95
C LYS A 69 17.09 14.44 -10.40
N ASN A 70 15.88 13.87 -10.43
CA ASN A 70 15.63 12.51 -9.98
C ASN A 70 16.14 11.48 -11.00
N LYS A 71 16.79 10.43 -10.50
CA LYS A 71 17.28 9.31 -11.32
C LYS A 71 16.22 8.22 -11.41
N LEU A 72 15.56 8.11 -12.57
CA LEU A 72 14.61 7.03 -12.85
C LEU A 72 15.36 5.74 -13.19
N TYR A 73 15.54 4.87 -12.20
CA TYR A 73 16.17 3.54 -12.32
C TYR A 73 15.10 2.44 -12.30
N ARG A 74 15.45 1.25 -12.81
CA ARG A 74 14.62 0.04 -12.67
C ARG A 74 14.84 -0.54 -11.27
N SER A 75 13.88 -0.31 -10.36
CA SER A 75 14.01 -0.68 -8.95
C SER A 75 13.37 -2.02 -8.64
N TYR A 76 14.19 -3.04 -8.38
CA TYR A 76 13.76 -4.39 -8.01
C TYR A 76 13.93 -4.67 -6.50
N ILE A 77 13.79 -3.62 -5.68
CA ILE A 77 13.99 -3.66 -4.22
C ILE A 77 12.86 -4.45 -3.53
N GLY A 78 11.63 -4.33 -4.03
CA GLY A 78 10.42 -4.91 -3.44
C GLY A 78 10.01 -4.20 -2.15
N LEU A 79 9.90 -4.94 -1.05
CA LEU A 79 9.47 -4.44 0.26
C LEU A 79 8.10 -3.74 0.24
N GLY A 80 7.14 -4.27 -0.53
CA GLY A 80 5.78 -3.73 -0.65
C GLY A 80 5.60 -2.69 -1.76
N TYR A 81 6.67 -2.32 -2.47
CA TYR A 81 6.62 -1.40 -3.61
C TYR A 81 7.17 -2.07 -4.86
N TYR A 82 6.34 -2.18 -5.90
CA TYR A 82 6.63 -2.87 -7.14
C TYR A 82 6.18 -2.00 -8.31
N ASN A 83 6.95 -1.93 -9.41
CA ASN A 83 6.53 -1.11 -10.54
C ASN A 83 5.29 -1.72 -11.22
N THR A 84 4.42 -0.88 -11.77
CA THR A 84 3.16 -1.31 -12.39
C THR A 84 2.84 -0.46 -13.62
N ALA A 85 2.21 -1.08 -14.60
CA ALA A 85 1.75 -0.43 -15.81
C ALA A 85 0.37 0.22 -15.55
N LEU A 86 0.39 1.44 -14.99
CA LEU A 86 -0.81 2.29 -14.88
C LEU A 86 -1.53 2.38 -16.24
N PRO A 87 -2.77 1.86 -16.40
CA PRO A 87 -3.47 1.93 -17.67
C PRO A 87 -3.78 3.38 -18.02
N GLY A 88 -3.39 3.83 -19.22
CA GLY A 88 -3.55 5.23 -19.64
C GLY A 88 -5.00 5.73 -19.61
N VAL A 89 -5.99 4.82 -19.73
CA VAL A 89 -7.42 5.14 -19.56
C VAL A 89 -7.76 5.49 -18.10
N ILE A 90 -7.15 4.84 -17.12
CA ILE A 90 -7.31 5.13 -15.68
C ILE A 90 -6.56 6.42 -15.32
N GLN A 91 -5.34 6.59 -15.82
CA GLN A 91 -4.58 7.83 -15.64
C GLN A 91 -5.39 9.04 -16.09
N ARG A 92 -5.79 9.06 -17.37
CA ARG A 92 -6.43 10.22 -17.99
C ARG A 92 -7.84 10.50 -17.46
N ASN A 93 -8.64 9.46 -17.23
CA ASN A 93 -10.08 9.63 -16.95
C ASN A 93 -10.44 9.55 -15.46
N ILE A 94 -9.48 9.21 -14.58
CA ILE A 94 -9.67 9.17 -13.12
C ILE A 94 -8.62 10.04 -12.42
N LEU A 95 -7.32 9.73 -12.54
CA LEU A 95 -6.27 10.44 -11.80
C LEU A 95 -6.13 11.90 -12.25
N GLU A 96 -6.17 12.16 -13.56
CA GLU A 96 -6.06 13.48 -14.16
C GLU A 96 -7.44 14.16 -14.38
N ASN A 97 -8.53 13.59 -13.85
CA ASN A 97 -9.89 14.08 -14.05
C ASN A 97 -10.45 14.75 -12.79
N PRO A 98 -10.69 16.08 -12.78
CA PRO A 98 -11.22 16.79 -11.61
C PRO A 98 -12.58 16.29 -11.16
N GLY A 99 -13.38 15.66 -12.04
CA GLY A 99 -14.64 15.03 -11.66
C GLY A 99 -14.50 13.89 -10.64
N TRP A 100 -13.31 13.28 -10.54
CA TRP A 100 -13.01 12.23 -9.56
C TRP A 100 -12.24 12.74 -8.34
N TYR A 101 -11.25 13.63 -8.52
CA TYR A 101 -10.36 14.04 -7.42
C TYR A 101 -10.79 15.30 -6.64
N THR A 102 -11.74 16.10 -7.12
CA THR A 102 -12.17 17.33 -6.40
C THR A 102 -13.23 17.07 -5.33
N ALA A 103 -14.01 15.99 -5.46
CA ALA A 103 -15.02 15.62 -4.48
C ALA A 103 -14.39 14.99 -3.24
N TYR A 104 -14.92 15.34 -2.05
CA TYR A 104 -14.47 14.78 -0.79
C TYR A 104 -15.31 13.55 -0.37
N THR A 105 -15.14 13.13 0.89
CA THR A 105 -15.87 12.02 1.54
C THR A 105 -17.36 12.01 1.15
N PRO A 106 -17.93 10.86 0.76
CA PRO A 106 -19.31 10.74 0.28
C PRO A 106 -20.36 10.82 1.41
N TYR A 107 -20.37 11.91 2.17
CA TYR A 107 -21.34 12.16 3.25
C TYR A 107 -22.78 12.34 2.76
N GLN A 108 -22.97 12.88 1.55
CA GLN A 108 -24.26 12.98 0.86
C GLN A 108 -24.31 11.87 -0.19
N ALA A 109 -24.90 10.74 0.17
CA ALA A 109 -24.76 9.48 -0.58
C ALA A 109 -25.42 9.56 -1.97
N GLU A 110 -26.55 10.26 -2.05
CA GLU A 110 -27.41 10.44 -3.21
C GLU A 110 -26.64 11.02 -4.40
N ILE A 111 -25.79 12.03 -4.15
CA ILE A 111 -24.91 12.67 -5.14
C ILE A 111 -23.49 12.07 -5.16
N SER A 112 -23.32 10.85 -4.64
CA SER A 112 -22.02 10.19 -4.49
C SER A 112 -21.98 8.75 -4.98
N GLN A 113 -23.06 8.23 -5.58
CA GLN A 113 -23.19 6.81 -5.95
C GLN A 113 -22.00 6.26 -6.77
N GLY A 114 -21.52 6.98 -7.78
CA GLY A 114 -20.40 6.49 -8.63
C GLY A 114 -19.11 6.20 -7.87
N ARG A 115 -18.70 7.06 -6.91
CA ARG A 115 -17.51 6.80 -6.08
C ARG A 115 -17.79 5.83 -4.93
N LEU A 116 -19.03 5.73 -4.46
CA LEU A 116 -19.44 4.68 -3.53
C LEU A 116 -19.39 3.30 -4.20
N GLU A 117 -19.80 3.19 -5.46
CA GLU A 117 -19.76 1.95 -6.24
C GLU A 117 -18.33 1.52 -6.52
N ALA A 118 -17.47 2.44 -6.97
CA ALA A 118 -16.05 2.13 -7.16
C ALA A 118 -15.34 1.69 -5.86
N LEU A 119 -15.72 2.23 -4.70
CA LEU A 119 -15.23 1.79 -3.39
C LEU A 119 -15.87 0.47 -2.91
N LEU A 120 -17.10 0.15 -3.33
CA LEU A 120 -17.67 -1.17 -3.13
C LEU A 120 -16.95 -2.23 -3.99
N ASN A 121 -16.61 -1.90 -5.22
CA ASN A 121 -15.81 -2.77 -6.10
C ASN A 121 -14.41 -3.01 -5.50
N PHE A 122 -13.80 -1.99 -4.89
CA PHE A 122 -12.56 -2.17 -4.11
C PHE A 122 -12.77 -3.19 -2.98
N GLN A 123 -13.81 -3.03 -2.16
CA GLN A 123 -14.09 -3.97 -1.07
C GLN A 123 -14.33 -5.40 -1.58
N THR A 124 -15.09 -5.58 -2.66
CA THR A 124 -15.35 -6.89 -3.27
C THR A 124 -14.06 -7.53 -3.76
N MET A 125 -13.24 -6.80 -4.54
CA MET A 125 -11.93 -7.25 -5.01
C MET A 125 -11.01 -7.69 -3.87
N ILE A 126 -10.97 -6.94 -2.76
CA ILE A 126 -10.19 -7.31 -1.59
C ILE A 126 -10.75 -8.56 -0.90
N SER A 127 -12.06 -8.65 -0.70
CA SER A 127 -12.71 -9.83 -0.10
C SER A 127 -12.46 -11.10 -0.92
N ASP A 128 -12.65 -11.04 -2.23
CA ASP A 128 -12.44 -12.16 -3.15
C ASP A 128 -10.97 -12.63 -3.15
N LEU A 129 -10.01 -11.70 -3.27
CA LEU A 129 -8.58 -12.05 -3.31
C LEU A 129 -8.01 -12.47 -1.95
N THR A 130 -8.62 -12.08 -0.84
CA THR A 130 -8.14 -12.47 0.51
C THR A 130 -8.88 -13.67 1.09
N GLY A 131 -10.00 -14.08 0.49
CA GLY A 131 -10.88 -15.13 1.00
C GLY A 131 -11.63 -14.73 2.27
N LEU A 132 -11.85 -13.42 2.50
CA LEU A 132 -12.43 -12.90 3.74
C LEU A 132 -13.73 -12.12 3.53
N GLU A 133 -14.63 -12.26 4.51
CA GLU A 133 -16.06 -11.91 4.41
C GLU A 133 -16.34 -10.41 4.25
N ILE A 134 -15.50 -9.53 4.80
CA ILE A 134 -15.70 -8.09 4.74
C ILE A 134 -14.39 -7.30 4.67
N ALA A 135 -14.32 -6.35 3.75
CA ALA A 135 -13.23 -5.39 3.61
C ALA A 135 -13.69 -3.94 3.84
N ASN A 136 -12.75 -3.03 4.11
CA ASN A 136 -13.00 -1.61 4.27
C ASN A 136 -12.69 -0.78 3.00
N ALA A 137 -13.11 0.48 2.99
CA ALA A 137 -12.87 1.43 1.90
C ALA A 137 -11.51 2.14 2.03
N SER A 138 -10.45 1.35 2.25
CA SER A 138 -9.03 1.70 2.42
C SER A 138 -8.57 2.30 3.76
N LEU A 139 -7.27 2.12 4.01
CA LEU A 139 -6.42 2.72 5.04
C LEU A 139 -5.24 3.47 4.37
N LEU A 140 -4.28 3.95 5.16
CA LEU A 140 -3.24 4.88 4.70
C LEU A 140 -2.10 4.20 3.93
N ASP A 141 -1.65 3.03 4.41
CA ASP A 141 -0.56 2.21 3.88
C ASP A 141 -0.60 0.80 4.53
N GLU A 142 0.31 -0.11 4.16
CA GLU A 142 0.39 -1.46 4.75
C GLU A 142 0.77 -1.46 6.24
N GLY A 143 1.75 -0.64 6.65
CA GLY A 143 2.27 -0.63 8.02
C GLY A 143 1.21 -0.18 9.02
N THR A 144 0.45 0.85 8.67
CA THR A 144 -0.70 1.33 9.42
C THR A 144 -1.86 0.34 9.38
N ALA A 145 -2.10 -0.35 8.26
CA ALA A 145 -3.11 -1.40 8.20
C ALA A 145 -2.80 -2.58 9.15
N ALA A 146 -1.55 -3.04 9.20
CA ALA A 146 -1.09 -4.05 10.16
C ALA A 146 -1.23 -3.57 11.61
N ALA A 147 -0.90 -2.30 11.90
CA ALA A 147 -1.11 -1.72 13.22
C ALA A 147 -2.59 -1.65 13.62
N GLU A 148 -3.49 -1.27 12.72
CA GLU A 148 -4.93 -1.30 12.97
C GLU A 148 -5.45 -2.74 13.15
N ALA A 149 -4.84 -3.75 12.52
CA ALA A 149 -5.20 -5.15 12.71
C ALA A 149 -4.83 -5.64 14.12
N MET A 150 -3.63 -5.29 14.58
CA MET A 150 -3.19 -5.51 15.96
C MET A 150 -4.15 -4.82 16.95
N LEU A 151 -4.52 -3.55 16.72
CA LEU A 151 -5.43 -2.82 17.61
C LEU A 151 -6.88 -3.35 17.58
N LEU A 152 -7.38 -3.79 16.42
CA LEU A 152 -8.68 -4.47 16.33
C LEU A 152 -8.68 -5.73 17.21
N LEU A 153 -7.67 -6.59 17.08
CA LEU A 153 -7.58 -7.83 17.85
C LEU A 153 -7.33 -7.56 19.35
N TYR A 154 -6.55 -6.54 19.69
CA TYR A 154 -6.34 -6.11 21.08
C TYR A 154 -7.64 -5.62 21.75
N ASN A 155 -8.51 -4.95 21.01
CA ASN A 155 -9.83 -4.52 21.48
C ASN A 155 -10.88 -5.65 21.44
N ALA A 156 -10.69 -6.66 20.59
CA ALA A 156 -11.56 -7.84 20.48
C ALA A 156 -11.32 -8.92 21.55
N ARG A 157 -10.26 -8.80 22.38
CA ARG A 157 -9.94 -9.74 23.47
C ARG A 157 -11.16 -10.00 24.38
N SER A 158 -11.33 -11.26 24.78
CA SER A 158 -12.37 -11.64 25.74
C SER A 158 -12.17 -10.96 27.10
N ARG A 159 -13.26 -10.82 27.88
CA ARG A 159 -13.18 -10.24 29.24
C ARG A 159 -12.19 -10.96 30.13
N ASP A 160 -12.03 -12.28 29.97
CA ASP A 160 -11.10 -13.06 30.78
C ASP A 160 -9.65 -12.94 30.30
N ALA A 161 -9.40 -12.75 29.00
CA ALA A 161 -8.09 -12.37 28.48
C ALA A 161 -7.67 -10.97 28.97
N ILE A 162 -8.61 -10.02 29.06
CA ILE A 162 -8.36 -8.70 29.65
C ILE A 162 -8.00 -8.82 31.15
N LYS A 163 -8.78 -9.58 31.94
CA LYS A 163 -8.47 -9.82 33.37
C LYS A 163 -7.11 -10.49 33.59
N LYS A 164 -6.70 -11.39 32.69
CA LYS A 164 -5.41 -12.08 32.72
C LYS A 164 -4.23 -11.24 32.20
N GLY A 165 -4.47 -10.02 31.72
CA GLY A 165 -3.42 -9.13 31.22
C GLY A 165 -2.79 -9.58 29.89
N VAL A 166 -3.52 -10.33 29.05
CA VAL A 166 -3.03 -10.88 27.76
C VAL A 166 -2.70 -9.76 26.79
N SER A 167 -1.43 -9.35 26.71
CA SER A 167 -0.96 -8.16 25.97
C SER A 167 0.14 -8.43 24.94
N LYS A 168 0.56 -9.68 24.73
CA LYS A 168 1.60 -10.00 23.74
C LYS A 168 1.04 -10.13 22.33
N PHE A 169 1.77 -9.59 21.36
CA PHE A 169 1.50 -9.76 19.94
C PHE A 169 2.76 -10.27 19.24
N PHE A 170 2.68 -11.44 18.63
CA PHE A 170 3.81 -12.01 17.90
C PHE A 170 3.95 -11.35 16.53
N VAL A 171 5.18 -11.04 16.12
CA VAL A 171 5.48 -10.55 14.76
C VAL A 171 6.56 -11.44 14.17
N SER A 172 6.27 -12.05 13.02
CA SER A 172 7.31 -12.81 12.32
C SER A 172 8.44 -11.87 11.91
N MET A 173 9.69 -12.26 12.17
CA MET A 173 10.88 -11.54 11.71
C MET A 173 10.97 -11.42 10.17
N ARG A 174 10.06 -12.06 9.43
CA ARG A 174 9.94 -12.05 7.96
C ARG A 174 8.86 -11.08 7.44
N VAL A 175 8.24 -10.28 8.32
CA VAL A 175 7.42 -9.12 7.94
C VAL A 175 8.31 -8.00 7.41
N PHE A 176 7.83 -7.15 6.51
CA PHE A 176 8.64 -6.02 6.00
C PHE A 176 9.12 -5.09 7.14
N PRO A 177 10.36 -4.57 7.11
CA PRO A 177 10.96 -3.86 8.24
C PRO A 177 10.18 -2.60 8.63
N GLN A 178 9.68 -1.82 7.66
CA GLN A 178 8.85 -0.64 7.93
C GLN A 178 7.51 -1.01 8.59
N THR A 179 6.93 -2.16 8.24
CA THR A 179 5.70 -2.68 8.87
C THR A 179 5.97 -3.06 10.33
N GLN A 180 7.11 -3.70 10.63
CA GLN A 180 7.54 -4.00 12.01
C GLN A 180 7.76 -2.72 12.84
N GLU A 181 8.33 -1.67 12.26
CA GLU A 181 8.57 -0.40 12.94
C GLU A 181 7.26 0.34 13.27
N VAL A 182 6.34 0.45 12.31
CA VAL A 182 5.02 1.07 12.55
C VAL A 182 4.21 0.32 13.60
N LEU A 183 4.22 -1.02 13.59
CA LEU A 183 3.63 -1.86 14.64
C LEU A 183 4.21 -1.54 16.00
N SER A 184 5.54 -1.54 16.12
CA SER A 184 6.27 -1.30 17.37
C SER A 184 6.01 0.11 17.94
N LEU A 185 5.86 1.12 17.08
CA LEU A 185 5.49 2.48 17.49
C LEU A 185 4.03 2.56 17.95
N ARG A 186 3.11 1.88 17.27
CA ARG A 186 1.68 1.87 17.60
C ARG A 186 1.35 1.00 18.82
N ALA A 187 2.17 0.00 19.14
CA ALA A 187 2.01 -0.87 20.31
C ALA A 187 2.28 -0.15 21.65
N LYS A 188 3.33 0.69 21.69
CA LYS A 188 3.82 1.41 22.88
C LYS A 188 2.72 2.10 23.72
N PRO A 189 1.86 2.99 23.18
CA PRO A 189 0.87 3.70 23.99
C PRO A 189 -0.24 2.81 24.57
N PHE A 190 -0.39 1.57 24.10
CA PHE A 190 -1.40 0.63 24.61
C PHE A 190 -0.82 -0.42 25.58
N GLY A 191 0.49 -0.40 25.84
CA GLY A 191 1.17 -1.42 26.65
C GLY A 191 1.23 -2.80 25.98
N ILE A 192 1.18 -2.85 24.64
CA ILE A 192 1.28 -4.09 23.88
C ILE A 192 2.76 -4.50 23.78
N GLU A 193 3.07 -5.74 24.16
CA GLU A 193 4.41 -6.33 24.04
C GLU A 193 4.55 -6.97 22.64
N ILE A 194 5.39 -6.37 21.78
CA ILE A 194 5.75 -6.99 20.50
C ILE A 194 6.83 -8.04 20.74
N VAL A 195 6.55 -9.29 20.34
CA VAL A 195 7.52 -10.40 20.37
C VAL A 195 7.89 -10.75 18.94
N THR A 196 9.09 -10.37 18.51
CA THR A 196 9.59 -10.69 17.16
C THR A 196 10.32 -12.03 17.15
N GLY A 197 10.00 -12.93 16.22
CA GLY A 197 10.67 -14.23 16.14
C GLY A 197 10.40 -15.05 14.88
N CYS A 198 10.82 -16.32 14.90
CA CYS A 198 10.56 -17.29 13.84
C CYS A 198 9.17 -17.92 14.01
N ALA A 199 8.37 -17.97 12.93
CA ALA A 199 7.00 -18.49 12.97
C ALA A 199 6.96 -20.02 13.21
N ASP A 200 7.99 -20.74 12.74
CA ASP A 200 8.09 -22.19 12.90
C ASP A 200 8.36 -22.57 14.37
N GLU A 201 9.10 -21.72 15.10
CA GLU A 201 9.54 -21.96 16.49
C GLU A 201 8.45 -21.59 17.52
N ILE A 202 7.91 -20.36 17.48
CA ILE A 202 6.91 -19.86 18.46
C ILE A 202 7.51 -19.83 19.88
N GLN A 203 6.87 -20.31 20.95
CA GLN A 203 5.59 -21.02 21.09
C GLN A 203 4.48 -20.08 21.65
N PHE A 204 3.19 -20.38 21.42
CA PHE A 204 2.10 -19.59 22.00
C PHE A 204 1.71 -20.09 23.39
N ASP A 205 1.89 -19.24 24.39
CA ASP A 205 1.29 -19.38 25.72
C ASP A 205 0.00 -18.56 25.82
N GLY A 206 -0.65 -18.61 26.99
CA GLY A 206 -1.89 -17.86 27.25
C GLY A 206 -1.75 -16.33 27.38
N THR A 207 -0.59 -15.73 27.07
CA THR A 207 -0.34 -14.28 27.14
C THR A 207 -0.39 -13.57 25.78
N TYR A 208 -0.44 -14.32 24.67
CA TYR A 208 -0.61 -13.80 23.31
C TYR A 208 -2.08 -13.59 22.97
N PHE A 209 -2.43 -12.46 22.35
CA PHE A 209 -3.77 -12.23 21.78
C PHE A 209 -3.81 -12.34 20.25
N GLY A 210 -2.67 -12.11 19.59
CA GLY A 210 -2.58 -12.21 18.14
C GLY A 210 -1.16 -12.39 17.62
N ALA A 211 -1.06 -12.68 16.33
CA ALA A 211 0.20 -12.90 15.63
C ALA A 211 0.14 -12.38 14.18
N LEU A 212 1.24 -11.85 13.66
CA LEU A 212 1.39 -11.39 12.27
C LEU A 212 2.45 -12.19 11.50
N VAL A 213 2.10 -12.62 10.29
CA VAL A 213 3.00 -13.18 9.27
C VAL A 213 2.86 -12.43 7.94
N GLN A 214 3.81 -12.60 7.02
CA GLN A 214 3.80 -11.98 5.68
C GLN A 214 3.79 -13.06 4.59
N TYR A 215 2.99 -12.88 3.54
CA TYR A 215 2.73 -13.89 2.51
C TYR A 215 2.59 -13.29 1.09
N PRO A 216 3.59 -13.46 0.19
CA PRO A 216 4.95 -13.95 0.43
C PRO A 216 5.71 -13.05 1.43
N ASN A 217 6.78 -13.58 2.03
CA ASN A 217 7.49 -12.86 3.09
C ASN A 217 8.58 -11.89 2.57
N GLU A 218 9.27 -11.17 3.47
CA GLU A 218 10.30 -10.17 3.10
C GLU A 218 11.43 -10.71 2.20
N ARG A 219 11.68 -12.01 2.21
CA ARG A 219 12.70 -12.68 1.38
C ARG A 219 12.15 -13.23 0.06
N GLY A 220 10.85 -13.05 -0.19
CA GLY A 220 10.13 -13.64 -1.33
C GLY A 220 9.64 -15.07 -1.11
N LYS A 221 9.97 -15.72 0.01
CA LYS A 221 9.55 -17.10 0.29
C LYS A 221 8.04 -17.16 0.50
N VAL A 222 7.40 -18.07 -0.22
CA VAL A 222 6.06 -18.58 0.06
C VAL A 222 6.18 -19.70 1.10
N THR A 223 5.40 -19.61 2.18
CA THR A 223 5.40 -20.56 3.30
C THR A 223 3.99 -21.09 3.49
N ASP A 224 3.84 -22.40 3.71
CA ASP A 224 2.58 -22.97 4.19
C ASP A 224 2.39 -22.61 5.67
N TYR A 225 1.50 -21.65 5.94
CA TYR A 225 1.20 -21.21 7.31
C TYR A 225 0.10 -22.03 8.00
N ARG A 226 -0.49 -23.06 7.36
CA ARG A 226 -1.53 -23.90 7.99
C ARG A 226 -1.10 -24.50 9.34
N PRO A 227 0.13 -25.04 9.52
CA PRO A 227 0.59 -25.54 10.82
C PRO A 227 0.72 -24.44 11.88
N PHE A 228 1.19 -23.26 11.48
CA PHE A 228 1.32 -22.08 12.34
C PHE A 228 -0.05 -21.56 12.79
N VAL A 229 -1.03 -21.49 11.88
CA VAL A 229 -2.40 -21.07 12.18
C VAL A 229 -3.08 -22.09 13.11
N ALA A 230 -2.94 -23.40 12.88
CA ALA A 230 -3.48 -24.42 13.76
C ALA A 230 -2.91 -24.31 15.20
N LYS A 231 -1.60 -24.09 15.33
CA LYS A 231 -0.89 -23.85 16.60
C LYS A 231 -1.39 -22.59 17.31
N ALA A 232 -1.64 -21.50 16.58
CA ALA A 232 -2.20 -20.26 17.12
C ALA A 232 -3.66 -20.43 17.58
N GLN A 233 -4.50 -21.03 16.75
CA GLN A 233 -5.91 -21.28 17.05
C GLN A 233 -6.09 -22.18 18.27
N ALA A 234 -5.25 -23.22 18.43
CA ALA A 234 -5.24 -24.07 19.62
C ALA A 234 -4.92 -23.31 20.93
N ALA A 235 -4.15 -22.21 20.85
CA ALA A 235 -3.86 -21.31 21.95
C ALA A 235 -4.86 -20.13 22.08
N GLY A 236 -5.86 -20.03 21.19
CA GLY A 236 -6.81 -18.91 21.14
C GLY A 236 -6.25 -17.62 20.54
N VAL A 237 -5.07 -17.68 19.91
CA VAL A 237 -4.36 -16.55 19.29
C VAL A 237 -4.93 -16.27 17.90
N LYS A 238 -5.22 -15.00 17.61
CA LYS A 238 -5.81 -14.56 16.34
C LYS A 238 -4.75 -14.21 15.28
N ILE A 239 -4.99 -14.55 14.02
CA ILE A 239 -3.99 -14.44 12.95
C ILE A 239 -4.24 -13.23 12.04
N VAL A 240 -3.21 -12.38 11.92
CA VAL A 240 -3.10 -11.35 10.89
C VAL A 240 -2.11 -11.82 9.82
N VAL A 241 -2.41 -11.53 8.57
CA VAL A 241 -1.52 -11.81 7.43
C VAL A 241 -1.33 -10.54 6.60
N ALA A 242 -0.10 -10.09 6.41
CA ALA A 242 0.23 -9.07 5.44
C ALA A 242 0.51 -9.72 4.08
N ALA A 243 -0.31 -9.46 3.05
CA ALA A 243 -0.27 -10.21 1.79
C ALA A 243 -0.28 -9.34 0.53
N ASP A 244 0.37 -9.83 -0.53
CA ASP A 244 0.41 -9.19 -1.84
C ASP A 244 -0.76 -9.64 -2.72
N LEU A 245 -1.66 -8.71 -3.10
CA LEU A 245 -2.88 -9.02 -3.85
C LEU A 245 -2.64 -9.68 -5.21
N LEU A 246 -1.52 -9.38 -5.88
CA LEU A 246 -1.22 -9.97 -7.19
C LEU A 246 -0.76 -11.41 -7.04
N SER A 247 0.00 -11.72 -5.98
CA SER A 247 0.39 -13.08 -5.63
C SER A 247 -0.82 -13.97 -5.31
N LEU A 248 -1.86 -13.41 -4.67
CA LEU A 248 -3.10 -14.14 -4.32
C LEU A 248 -3.99 -14.47 -5.53
N THR A 249 -3.65 -14.00 -6.73
CA THR A 249 -4.29 -14.49 -7.98
C THR A 249 -3.81 -15.90 -8.38
N LEU A 250 -2.73 -16.39 -7.74
CA LEU A 250 -2.11 -17.70 -7.98
C LEU A 250 -2.00 -18.55 -6.71
N LEU A 251 -1.79 -17.91 -5.55
CA LEU A 251 -1.63 -18.56 -4.25
C LEU A 251 -2.98 -18.76 -3.55
N THR A 252 -3.09 -19.81 -2.73
CA THR A 252 -4.25 -20.02 -1.85
C THR A 252 -4.40 -18.84 -0.87
N PRO A 253 -5.53 -18.12 -0.88
CA PRO A 253 -5.70 -16.88 -0.14
C PRO A 253 -5.83 -17.12 1.38
N PRO A 254 -5.43 -16.15 2.24
CA PRO A 254 -5.27 -16.45 3.66
C PRO A 254 -6.55 -16.76 4.45
N GLY A 255 -7.71 -16.32 3.97
CA GLY A 255 -9.01 -16.72 4.54
C GLY A 255 -9.25 -18.22 4.48
N GLU A 256 -8.86 -18.89 3.38
CA GLU A 256 -9.04 -20.35 3.20
C GLU A 256 -8.21 -21.18 4.17
N TRP A 257 -7.05 -20.68 4.61
CA TRP A 257 -6.20 -21.33 5.61
C TRP A 257 -6.33 -20.74 7.03
N GLY A 258 -7.36 -19.93 7.27
CA GLY A 258 -7.84 -19.62 8.62
C GLY A 258 -7.35 -18.31 9.24
N ALA A 259 -6.86 -17.36 8.43
CA ALA A 259 -6.58 -16.00 8.90
C ALA A 259 -7.83 -15.32 9.49
N ASP A 260 -7.65 -14.43 10.48
CA ASP A 260 -8.72 -13.58 11.03
C ASP A 260 -8.75 -12.19 10.38
N VAL A 261 -7.59 -11.68 9.97
CA VAL A 261 -7.42 -10.39 9.30
C VAL A 261 -6.37 -10.51 8.20
N VAL A 262 -6.62 -9.94 7.02
CA VAL A 262 -5.62 -9.78 5.95
C VAL A 262 -5.46 -8.31 5.61
N VAL A 263 -4.21 -7.86 5.51
CA VAL A 263 -3.83 -6.47 5.25
C VAL A 263 -2.74 -6.40 4.19
N GLY A 264 -2.50 -5.21 3.65
CA GLY A 264 -1.44 -4.98 2.68
C GLY A 264 -1.63 -3.64 1.97
N THR A 265 -0.99 -3.50 0.81
CA THR A 265 -1.19 -2.38 -0.10
C THR A 265 -1.79 -2.84 -1.43
N SER A 266 -2.65 -2.02 -2.04
CA SER A 266 -3.13 -2.23 -3.41
C SER A 266 -2.29 -1.50 -4.47
N GLN A 267 -1.08 -1.04 -4.11
CA GLN A 267 -0.22 -0.21 -4.97
C GLN A 267 0.00 -0.81 -6.36
N ARG A 268 0.41 -2.07 -6.44
CA ARG A 268 0.77 -2.72 -7.71
C ARG A 268 -0.42 -3.07 -8.62
N PHE A 269 -1.64 -2.70 -8.23
CA PHE A 269 -2.80 -2.67 -9.11
C PHE A 269 -2.91 -1.30 -9.79
N GLY A 270 -1.94 -0.99 -10.65
CA GLY A 270 -1.96 0.19 -11.51
C GLY A 270 -1.70 1.54 -10.82
N VAL A 271 -1.25 1.59 -9.57
CA VAL A 271 -0.92 2.87 -8.90
C VAL A 271 0.60 3.11 -8.90
N PRO A 272 1.13 4.24 -9.40
CA PRO A 272 2.57 4.51 -9.44
C PRO A 272 3.22 4.46 -8.05
N MET A 273 4.49 4.01 -7.96
CA MET A 273 5.22 3.91 -6.68
C MET A 273 5.32 5.23 -5.91
N GLY A 274 5.24 6.39 -6.57
CA GLY A 274 5.06 7.70 -5.92
C GLY A 274 6.17 8.12 -4.94
N PHE A 275 7.33 7.45 -4.97
CA PHE A 275 8.39 7.57 -3.94
C PHE A 275 7.86 7.35 -2.50
N GLY A 276 6.89 6.44 -2.36
CA GLY A 276 6.28 6.03 -1.08
C GLY A 276 4.76 6.20 -1.02
N GLY A 277 4.14 6.98 -1.91
CA GLY A 277 2.68 7.11 -1.93
C GLY A 277 2.14 8.22 -2.83
N PRO A 278 0.82 8.48 -2.78
CA PRO A 278 -0.17 7.78 -1.97
C PRO A 278 -0.57 6.43 -2.59
N HIS A 279 -0.87 5.44 -1.74
CA HIS A 279 -1.42 4.13 -2.12
C HIS A 279 -2.53 3.74 -1.15
N ALA A 280 -3.50 2.94 -1.57
CA ALA A 280 -4.50 2.43 -0.65
C ALA A 280 -3.97 1.22 0.12
N GLY A 281 -3.77 1.39 1.44
CA GLY A 281 -3.71 0.24 2.34
C GLY A 281 -5.06 -0.46 2.36
N TYR A 282 -5.09 -1.79 2.35
CA TYR A 282 -6.32 -2.57 2.42
C TYR A 282 -6.45 -3.32 3.75
N PHE A 283 -7.69 -3.63 4.11
CA PHE A 283 -8.02 -4.34 5.35
C PHE A 283 -9.25 -5.22 5.13
N ALA A 284 -9.09 -6.53 5.31
CA ALA A 284 -10.16 -7.52 5.25
C ALA A 284 -10.20 -8.34 6.55
N THR A 285 -11.38 -8.77 6.97
CA THR A 285 -11.57 -9.57 8.19
C THR A 285 -12.88 -10.37 8.13
N LYS A 286 -13.14 -11.18 9.15
CA LYS A 286 -14.41 -11.91 9.35
C LYS A 286 -15.53 -10.95 9.78
N ASP A 287 -16.77 -11.27 9.41
CA ASP A 287 -17.97 -10.48 9.71
C ASP A 287 -18.20 -10.30 11.23
N GLU A 288 -17.73 -11.25 12.05
CA GLU A 288 -17.75 -11.14 13.53
C GLU A 288 -17.09 -9.85 14.04
N TYR A 289 -16.06 -9.35 13.33
CA TYR A 289 -15.31 -8.15 13.69
C TYR A 289 -15.85 -6.87 13.04
N LYS A 290 -16.94 -6.90 12.25
CA LYS A 290 -17.43 -5.72 11.49
C LYS A 290 -17.68 -4.47 12.31
N ARG A 291 -17.97 -4.62 13.61
CA ARG A 291 -18.18 -3.51 14.56
C ARG A 291 -16.87 -2.86 15.07
N MET A 292 -15.72 -3.44 14.76
CA MET A 292 -14.39 -2.99 15.18
C MET A 292 -13.46 -2.63 14.00
N ILE A 293 -13.88 -2.88 12.74
CA ILE A 293 -13.12 -2.50 11.55
C ILE A 293 -12.72 -1.01 11.59
N PRO A 294 -11.46 -0.66 11.25
CA PRO A 294 -10.99 0.72 11.12
C PRO A 294 -11.54 1.39 9.85
N GLY A 295 -11.78 2.69 9.90
CA GLY A 295 -12.15 3.49 8.73
C GLY A 295 -13.54 3.21 8.15
N ARG A 296 -13.73 3.62 6.90
CA ARG A 296 -15.03 3.64 6.21
C ARG A 296 -15.37 2.26 5.64
N ILE A 297 -16.65 1.93 5.57
CA ILE A 297 -17.16 0.75 4.84
C ILE A 297 -18.32 1.22 4.00
N ILE A 298 -18.37 0.84 2.73
CA ILE A 298 -19.53 1.04 1.85
C ILE A 298 -20.45 -0.16 2.00
N GLY A 299 -21.75 0.11 2.24
CA GLY A 299 -22.78 -0.90 2.32
C GLY A 299 -23.90 -0.65 1.30
N VAL A 300 -24.53 -1.75 0.88
CA VAL A 300 -25.77 -1.72 0.10
C VAL A 300 -26.95 -1.41 1.03
N SER A 301 -27.86 -0.58 0.54
CA SER A 301 -29.08 -0.10 1.19
C SER A 301 -30.19 0.00 0.14
N VAL A 302 -31.37 0.46 0.55
CA VAL A 302 -32.43 0.94 -0.35
C VAL A 302 -32.62 2.46 -0.21
N ASP A 303 -33.13 3.10 -1.27
CA ASP A 303 -33.61 4.48 -1.28
C ASP A 303 -35.09 4.58 -0.84
N ALA A 304 -35.64 5.80 -0.83
CA ALA A 304 -37.05 6.06 -0.50
C ALA A 304 -38.07 5.43 -1.48
N ASN A 305 -37.62 4.99 -2.66
CA ASN A 305 -38.42 4.31 -3.68
C ASN A 305 -38.23 2.78 -3.66
N GLY A 306 -37.49 2.24 -2.68
CA GLY A 306 -37.15 0.82 -2.58
C GLY A 306 -36.07 0.34 -3.56
N LYS A 307 -35.39 1.24 -4.29
CA LYS A 307 -34.32 0.91 -5.24
C LYS A 307 -32.99 0.69 -4.50
N ARG A 308 -32.16 -0.22 -4.99
CA ARG A 308 -30.81 -0.46 -4.49
C ARG A 308 -29.98 0.83 -4.55
N ALA A 309 -29.41 1.24 -3.42
CA ALA A 309 -28.54 2.41 -3.29
C ALA A 309 -27.35 2.10 -2.37
N LEU A 310 -26.26 2.85 -2.49
CA LEU A 310 -25.05 2.68 -1.69
C LEU A 310 -24.90 3.81 -0.68
N ARG A 311 -24.29 3.51 0.48
CA ARG A 311 -23.94 4.51 1.51
C ARG A 311 -22.75 4.08 2.33
N MET A 312 -22.17 4.99 3.12
CA MET A 312 -21.29 4.60 4.22
C MET A 312 -22.08 3.88 5.31
N ALA A 313 -21.59 2.72 5.74
CA ALA A 313 -22.23 1.81 6.68
C ALA A 313 -21.48 1.75 8.02
N LEU A 314 -22.23 1.47 9.09
CA LEU A 314 -21.69 1.35 10.46
C LEU A 314 -20.85 2.56 10.91
N GLN A 315 -21.22 3.77 10.49
CA GLN A 315 -20.48 5.02 10.74
C GLN A 315 -20.26 5.33 12.22
N THR A 316 -21.04 4.73 13.12
CA THR A 316 -20.87 4.82 14.58
C THR A 316 -19.56 4.20 15.09
N ARG A 317 -18.74 3.59 14.22
CA ARG A 317 -17.35 3.20 14.51
C ARG A 317 -16.36 4.38 14.43
N GLU A 318 -16.67 5.40 13.62
CA GLU A 318 -15.72 6.42 13.18
C GLU A 318 -15.61 7.60 14.16
N GLN A 319 -14.47 8.30 14.10
CA GLN A 319 -14.12 9.43 14.97
C GLN A 319 -15.18 10.56 14.99
N HIS A 320 -15.89 10.80 13.89
CA HIS A 320 -16.87 11.89 13.80
C HIS A 320 -18.15 11.64 14.62
N ILE A 321 -18.38 10.39 15.06
CA ILE A 321 -19.49 10.03 15.97
C ILE A 321 -18.95 9.62 17.33
N LYS A 322 -17.97 8.71 17.38
CA LYS A 322 -17.48 8.11 18.63
C LYS A 322 -16.26 8.78 19.26
N ARG A 323 -15.61 9.72 18.55
CA ARG A 323 -14.47 10.50 19.05
C ARG A 323 -13.38 9.59 19.64
N GLU A 324 -13.03 9.75 20.91
CA GLU A 324 -12.02 8.94 21.62
C GLU A 324 -12.39 7.46 21.79
N LYS A 325 -13.66 7.08 21.56
CA LYS A 325 -14.15 5.69 21.59
C LYS A 325 -14.29 5.05 20.20
N ALA A 326 -13.79 5.73 19.16
CA ALA A 326 -13.80 5.22 17.79
C ALA A 326 -12.87 4.01 17.62
N THR A 327 -13.04 3.24 16.55
CA THR A 327 -12.19 2.08 16.26
C THR A 327 -10.78 2.48 15.83
N SER A 328 -10.65 3.67 15.23
CA SER A 328 -9.39 4.28 14.78
C SER A 328 -9.58 5.80 14.72
N ASN A 329 -8.46 6.54 14.72
CA ASN A 329 -8.45 7.99 14.50
C ASN A 329 -8.51 8.40 13.01
N ILE A 330 -8.50 7.45 12.07
CA ILE A 330 -8.53 7.73 10.62
C ILE A 330 -9.78 8.52 10.20
N CYS A 331 -9.62 9.46 9.25
CA CYS A 331 -10.71 10.30 8.73
C CYS A 331 -10.61 10.47 7.21
N THR A 332 -9.55 11.14 6.77
CA THR A 332 -9.05 11.03 5.39
C THR A 332 -8.36 9.68 5.27
N ALA A 333 -8.69 8.95 4.20
CA ALA A 333 -8.04 7.72 3.78
C ALA A 333 -7.68 7.84 2.29
N GLN A 334 -7.41 6.74 1.60
CA GLN A 334 -6.80 6.74 0.26
C GLN A 334 -7.84 6.44 -0.83
N ALA A 335 -9.00 7.10 -0.76
CA ALA A 335 -10.18 6.75 -1.55
C ALA A 335 -9.95 6.81 -3.07
N LEU A 336 -9.26 7.82 -3.59
CA LEU A 336 -8.95 7.94 -5.02
C LEU A 336 -8.08 6.78 -5.52
N LEU A 337 -7.14 6.31 -4.68
CA LEU A 337 -6.20 5.25 -5.03
C LEU A 337 -6.84 3.87 -4.90
N ALA A 338 -7.76 3.70 -3.95
CA ALA A 338 -8.64 2.54 -3.87
C ALA A 338 -9.54 2.42 -5.12
N ILE A 339 -10.07 3.55 -5.60
CA ILE A 339 -10.84 3.63 -6.85
C ILE A 339 -9.95 3.25 -8.05
N MET A 340 -8.71 3.76 -8.14
CA MET A 340 -7.79 3.38 -9.21
C MET A 340 -7.48 1.88 -9.21
N ALA A 341 -7.19 1.28 -8.04
CA ALA A 341 -6.91 -0.15 -7.91
C ALA A 341 -8.14 -1.03 -8.24
N ALA A 342 -9.34 -0.63 -7.82
CA ALA A 342 -10.57 -1.31 -8.20
C ALA A 342 -10.84 -1.24 -9.71
N MET A 343 -10.54 -0.11 -10.34
CA MET A 343 -10.69 0.08 -11.78
C MET A 343 -9.61 -0.68 -12.57
N TYR A 344 -8.40 -0.85 -12.03
CA TYR A 344 -7.38 -1.73 -12.60
C TYR A 344 -7.87 -3.19 -12.60
N ALA A 345 -8.36 -3.69 -11.46
CA ALA A 345 -8.93 -5.04 -11.38
C ALA A 345 -10.15 -5.22 -12.27
N ALA A 346 -11.05 -4.23 -12.37
CA ALA A 346 -12.19 -4.27 -13.28
C ALA A 346 -11.80 -4.22 -14.77
N TYR A 347 -10.71 -3.52 -15.12
CA TYR A 347 -10.21 -3.43 -16.49
C TYR A 347 -9.51 -4.71 -16.95
N HIS A 348 -8.80 -5.40 -16.06
CA HIS A 348 -8.11 -6.65 -16.36
C HIS A 348 -8.97 -7.90 -16.18
N GLY A 349 -9.92 -7.89 -15.23
CA GLY A 349 -10.65 -9.08 -14.81
C GLY A 349 -9.76 -10.14 -14.13
N PRO A 350 -10.35 -11.25 -13.63
CA PRO A 350 -9.59 -12.31 -12.97
C PRO A 350 -8.54 -12.94 -13.89
N ASP A 351 -8.87 -13.18 -15.16
CA ASP A 351 -7.96 -13.79 -16.14
C ASP A 351 -6.79 -12.87 -16.49
N GLY A 352 -7.03 -11.56 -16.64
CA GLY A 352 -5.98 -10.57 -16.90
C GLY A 352 -5.03 -10.43 -15.72
N LEU A 353 -5.56 -10.33 -14.50
CA LEU A 353 -4.75 -10.31 -13.27
C LEU A 353 -3.91 -11.59 -13.12
N ARG A 354 -4.51 -12.76 -13.35
CA ARG A 354 -3.81 -14.05 -13.32
C ARG A 354 -2.72 -14.14 -14.41
N SER A 355 -2.99 -13.62 -15.61
CA SER A 355 -2.01 -13.57 -16.72
C SER A 355 -0.81 -12.68 -16.38
N ILE A 356 -1.05 -11.51 -15.78
CA ILE A 356 0.00 -10.60 -15.31
C ILE A 356 0.85 -11.30 -14.23
N ALA A 357 0.22 -11.90 -13.23
CA ALA A 357 0.92 -12.65 -12.18
C ALA A 357 1.72 -13.84 -12.74
N ARG A 358 1.15 -14.64 -13.66
CA ARG A 358 1.87 -15.75 -14.32
C ARG A 358 3.08 -15.27 -15.09
N LYS A 359 2.96 -14.17 -15.85
CA LYS A 359 4.10 -13.60 -16.60
C LYS A 359 5.24 -13.19 -15.67
N ILE A 360 4.94 -12.53 -14.55
CA ILE A 360 5.94 -12.15 -13.55
C ILE A 360 6.59 -13.40 -12.98
N ASN A 361 5.79 -14.38 -12.53
CA ASN A 361 6.30 -15.62 -11.94
C ASN A 361 7.22 -16.41 -12.89
N ILE A 362 6.87 -16.50 -14.18
CA ILE A 362 7.71 -17.14 -15.20
C ILE A 362 9.06 -16.41 -15.33
N LEU A 363 9.07 -15.07 -15.42
CA LEU A 363 10.30 -14.29 -15.52
C LEU A 363 11.17 -14.41 -14.25
N THR A 364 10.55 -14.47 -13.07
CA THR A 364 11.26 -14.69 -11.80
C THR A 364 11.84 -16.10 -11.72
N GLY A 365 11.13 -17.12 -12.23
CA GLY A 365 11.64 -18.48 -12.35
C GLY A 365 12.80 -18.62 -13.36
N VAL A 366 12.77 -17.90 -14.49
CA VAL A 366 13.91 -17.79 -15.41
C VAL A 366 15.12 -17.20 -14.68
N LEU A 367 14.95 -16.06 -13.98
CA LEU A 367 16.04 -15.45 -13.20
C LEU A 367 16.61 -16.43 -12.16
N ALA A 368 15.76 -17.11 -11.41
CA ALA A 368 16.15 -18.08 -10.39
C ALA A 368 16.95 -19.26 -10.95
N ASN A 369 16.53 -19.81 -12.09
CA ASN A 369 17.18 -20.97 -12.71
C ASN A 369 18.49 -20.60 -13.40
N GLU A 370 18.51 -19.48 -14.12
CA GLU A 370 19.66 -19.08 -14.94
C GLU A 370 20.83 -18.55 -14.09
N VAL A 371 20.57 -17.88 -12.96
CA VAL A 371 21.63 -17.34 -12.10
C VAL A 371 22.53 -18.44 -11.50
N VAL A 372 22.01 -19.66 -11.37
CA VAL A 372 22.77 -20.83 -10.87
C VAL A 372 23.94 -21.20 -11.80
N LYS A 373 23.80 -21.00 -13.12
CA LYS A 373 24.89 -21.23 -14.09
C LYS A 373 26.13 -20.39 -13.76
N TYR A 374 25.91 -19.18 -13.23
CA TYR A 374 26.99 -18.27 -12.85
C TYR A 374 27.59 -18.57 -11.48
N GLY A 375 27.08 -19.57 -10.74
CA GLY A 375 27.64 -20.03 -9.45
C GLY A 375 27.03 -19.38 -8.23
N TYR A 376 25.89 -18.71 -8.40
CA TYR A 376 25.04 -18.21 -7.32
C TYR A 376 24.03 -19.29 -6.92
N GLN A 377 23.39 -19.13 -5.77
CA GLN A 377 22.31 -20.02 -5.34
C GLN A 377 21.05 -19.22 -5.04
N GLN A 378 19.91 -19.66 -5.55
CA GLN A 378 18.61 -19.13 -5.12
C GLN A 378 18.12 -19.94 -3.90
N LEU A 379 17.69 -19.26 -2.83
CA LEU A 379 17.43 -19.88 -1.51
C LEU A 379 15.95 -20.21 -1.19
N ASN A 380 14.99 -19.75 -2.00
CA ASN A 380 13.56 -19.95 -1.74
C ASN A 380 13.06 -21.16 -2.54
N PRO A 381 12.54 -22.24 -1.91
CA PRO A 381 11.97 -23.36 -2.66
C PRO A 381 10.68 -22.96 -3.40
N HIS A 382 9.90 -22.04 -2.82
CA HIS A 382 8.70 -21.47 -3.43
C HIS A 382 8.70 -19.94 -3.27
N PHE A 383 8.36 -19.22 -4.33
CA PHE A 383 8.44 -17.76 -4.42
C PHE A 383 7.61 -17.22 -5.58
N PHE A 384 6.88 -16.12 -5.38
CA PHE A 384 6.05 -15.51 -6.42
C PHE A 384 6.87 -14.70 -7.43
N ASP A 385 7.38 -13.54 -7.02
CA ASP A 385 8.06 -12.58 -7.89
C ASP A 385 9.48 -12.21 -7.41
N THR A 386 9.83 -12.64 -6.19
CA THR A 386 10.99 -12.20 -5.43
C THR A 386 11.95 -13.35 -5.16
N VAL A 387 13.18 -13.23 -5.65
CA VAL A 387 14.28 -14.18 -5.39
C VAL A 387 15.21 -13.67 -4.30
N LEU A 388 15.69 -14.59 -3.46
CA LEU A 388 16.82 -14.37 -2.57
C LEU A 388 18.04 -15.10 -3.13
N ILE A 389 19.03 -14.33 -3.58
CA ILE A 389 20.25 -14.83 -4.22
C ILE A 389 21.40 -14.79 -3.21
N GLN A 390 21.94 -15.97 -2.91
CA GLN A 390 23.17 -16.19 -2.19
C GLN A 390 24.37 -16.01 -3.14
N LEU A 391 25.28 -15.14 -2.74
CA LEU A 391 26.52 -14.87 -3.45
C LEU A 391 27.63 -15.86 -3.03
N PRO A 392 28.54 -16.25 -3.94
CA PRO A 392 29.74 -17.03 -3.59
C PRO A 392 30.72 -16.16 -2.80
N ASP A 393 31.60 -16.78 -2.00
CA ASP A 393 32.47 -16.10 -1.02
C ASP A 393 33.38 -15.00 -1.61
N ASN A 394 33.69 -15.07 -2.91
CA ASN A 394 34.50 -14.09 -3.61
C ASN A 394 33.71 -12.84 -4.10
N ILE A 395 32.40 -12.77 -3.87
CA ILE A 395 31.51 -11.70 -4.33
C ILE A 395 30.63 -11.22 -3.18
N ASN A 396 30.66 -9.93 -2.86
CA ASN A 396 29.79 -9.33 -1.86
C ASN A 396 28.64 -8.52 -2.49
N ALA A 397 27.60 -8.27 -1.69
CA ALA A 397 26.38 -7.61 -2.14
C ALA A 397 26.61 -6.15 -2.54
N ALA A 398 27.48 -5.42 -1.83
CA ALA A 398 27.82 -4.03 -2.16
C ALA A 398 28.44 -3.89 -3.56
N THR A 399 29.30 -4.84 -3.98
CA THR A 399 29.82 -4.89 -5.36
C THR A 399 28.70 -5.13 -6.38
N VAL A 400 27.82 -6.10 -6.14
CA VAL A 400 26.67 -6.39 -7.03
C VAL A 400 25.74 -5.18 -7.16
N ILE A 401 25.46 -4.48 -6.07
CA ILE A 401 24.62 -3.28 -6.05
C ILE A 401 25.28 -2.12 -6.80
N SER A 402 26.57 -1.87 -6.60
CA SER A 402 27.28 -0.81 -7.35
C SER A 402 27.28 -1.07 -8.86
N LEU A 403 27.45 -2.34 -9.29
CA LEU A 403 27.31 -2.73 -10.69
C LEU A 403 25.87 -2.55 -11.22
N ALA A 404 24.86 -2.75 -10.37
CA ALA A 404 23.47 -2.55 -10.72
C ALA A 404 23.17 -1.06 -10.94
N GLU A 405 23.64 -0.19 -10.03
CA GLU A 405 23.47 1.26 -10.13
C GLU A 405 24.13 1.82 -11.40
N GLN A 406 25.29 1.30 -11.79
CA GLN A 406 25.96 1.63 -13.06
C GLN A 406 25.10 1.25 -14.28
N LYS A 407 24.37 0.12 -14.21
CA LYS A 407 23.35 -0.29 -15.20
C LYS A 407 21.95 0.31 -14.96
N LYS A 408 21.81 1.32 -14.09
CA LYS A 408 20.55 1.99 -13.74
C LYS A 408 19.46 1.03 -13.21
N MET A 409 19.90 0.07 -12.40
CA MET A 409 19.05 -0.89 -11.68
C MET A 409 19.30 -0.76 -10.18
N ASN A 410 18.29 -1.00 -9.35
CA ASN A 410 18.46 -1.12 -7.90
C ASN A 410 18.05 -2.52 -7.45
N PHE A 411 18.89 -3.16 -6.63
CA PHE A 411 18.59 -4.40 -5.92
C PHE A 411 18.57 -4.14 -4.41
N ARG A 412 18.03 -5.08 -3.63
CA ARG A 412 18.01 -4.99 -2.17
C ARG A 412 19.22 -5.70 -1.57
N GLU A 413 20.01 -4.99 -0.77
CA GLU A 413 20.93 -5.65 0.17
C GLU A 413 20.12 -6.31 1.29
N VAL A 414 20.29 -7.63 1.46
CA VAL A 414 19.65 -8.39 2.56
C VAL A 414 20.69 -8.77 3.61
N ALA A 415 21.92 -9.05 3.18
CA ALA A 415 23.13 -9.18 3.99
C ALA A 415 24.37 -9.04 3.07
N ALA A 416 25.57 -9.01 3.63
CA ALA A 416 26.83 -8.88 2.87
C ALA A 416 27.02 -9.93 1.75
N ASN A 417 26.37 -11.08 1.84
CA ASN A 417 26.38 -12.17 0.86
C ASN A 417 24.98 -12.54 0.32
N LEU A 418 23.95 -11.71 0.57
CA LEU A 418 22.57 -11.96 0.16
C LEU A 418 21.96 -10.74 -0.55
N VAL A 419 21.49 -10.95 -1.78
CA VAL A 419 20.79 -9.94 -2.58
C VAL A 419 19.35 -10.37 -2.82
N GLY A 420 18.40 -9.48 -2.54
CA GLY A 420 16.99 -9.62 -2.89
C GLY A 420 16.67 -8.93 -4.20
N ILE A 421 15.98 -9.61 -5.10
CA ILE A 421 15.51 -9.05 -6.37
C ILE A 421 14.03 -9.39 -6.54
N SER A 422 13.19 -8.36 -6.65
CA SER A 422 11.74 -8.46 -6.82
C SER A 422 11.37 -8.00 -8.22
N LEU A 423 10.84 -8.89 -9.06
CA LEU A 423 10.38 -8.53 -10.41
C LEU A 423 8.93 -8.04 -10.37
N ASP A 424 8.51 -7.40 -11.45
CA ASP A 424 7.19 -6.77 -11.51
C ASP A 424 6.60 -6.75 -12.93
N GLU A 425 5.38 -6.21 -13.05
CA GLU A 425 4.59 -6.16 -14.28
C GLU A 425 5.33 -5.50 -15.47
N THR A 426 6.20 -4.54 -15.17
CA THR A 426 6.97 -3.79 -16.17
C THR A 426 8.20 -4.53 -16.66
N THR A 427 8.57 -5.63 -15.98
CA THR A 427 9.72 -6.47 -16.34
C THR A 427 9.47 -7.23 -17.64
N ARG A 428 10.50 -7.29 -18.49
CA ARG A 428 10.53 -8.10 -19.72
C ARG A 428 11.75 -9.02 -19.70
N ILE A 429 11.80 -9.99 -20.63
CA ILE A 429 12.95 -10.91 -20.73
C ILE A 429 14.29 -10.19 -20.99
N LYS A 430 14.28 -9.04 -21.67
CA LYS A 430 15.47 -8.17 -21.77
C LYS A 430 15.94 -7.70 -20.40
N ASP A 431 15.03 -7.25 -19.55
CA ASP A 431 15.34 -6.74 -18.23
C ASP A 431 15.89 -7.87 -17.31
N VAL A 432 15.39 -9.10 -17.45
CA VAL A 432 15.97 -10.30 -16.83
C VAL A 432 17.38 -10.60 -17.36
N ASN A 433 17.59 -10.51 -18.67
CA ASN A 433 18.91 -10.72 -19.29
C ASN A 433 19.94 -9.64 -18.86
N ASP A 434 19.55 -8.38 -18.70
CA ASP A 434 20.42 -7.33 -18.16
C ASP A 434 20.90 -7.64 -16.72
N ILE A 435 20.04 -8.28 -15.91
CA ILE A 435 20.35 -8.75 -14.55
C ILE A 435 21.28 -9.97 -14.60
N LEU A 436 20.99 -10.96 -15.45
CA LEU A 436 21.81 -12.16 -15.61
C LEU A 436 23.21 -11.84 -16.13
N GLU A 437 23.34 -10.94 -17.10
CA GLU A 437 24.63 -10.44 -17.60
C GLU A 437 25.46 -9.77 -16.49
N LEU A 438 24.81 -9.02 -15.58
CA LEU A 438 25.49 -8.42 -14.44
C LEU A 438 26.07 -9.50 -13.52
N PHE A 439 25.29 -10.54 -13.18
CA PHE A 439 25.76 -11.65 -12.36
C PHE A 439 26.86 -12.48 -13.05
N ALA A 440 26.75 -12.72 -14.36
CA ALA A 440 27.78 -13.39 -15.15
C ALA A 440 29.11 -12.61 -15.13
N ASN A 441 29.07 -11.30 -15.38
CA ASN A 441 30.23 -10.41 -15.34
C ASN A 441 30.85 -10.34 -13.94
N ALA A 442 30.04 -10.24 -12.88
CA ALA A 442 30.52 -10.26 -11.50
C ALA A 442 31.20 -11.59 -11.12
N ALA A 443 30.76 -12.70 -11.73
CA ALA A 443 31.37 -14.03 -11.58
C ALA A 443 32.54 -14.30 -12.53
N GLY A 444 32.91 -13.36 -13.42
CA GLY A 444 33.95 -13.56 -14.43
C GLY A 444 33.62 -14.65 -15.46
N LYS A 445 32.32 -14.89 -15.72
CA LYS A 445 31.82 -15.94 -16.62
C LYS A 445 31.23 -15.36 -17.90
N PRO A 446 31.28 -16.09 -19.04
CA PRO A 446 30.61 -15.66 -20.27
C PRO A 446 29.10 -15.59 -20.05
N PHE A 447 28.45 -14.64 -20.71
CA PHE A 447 27.00 -14.46 -20.70
C PHE A 447 26.40 -14.81 -22.07
N ASP A 448 25.46 -15.73 -22.09
CA ASP A 448 24.57 -16.00 -23.21
C ASP A 448 23.16 -15.56 -22.85
N ALA A 449 22.52 -14.76 -23.71
CA ALA A 449 21.20 -14.22 -23.45
C ALA A 449 20.13 -15.33 -23.48
N PHE A 450 19.34 -15.45 -22.41
CA PHE A 450 18.25 -16.40 -22.37
C PHE A 450 17.17 -16.03 -23.38
N VAL A 451 16.84 -16.95 -24.28
CA VAL A 451 15.75 -16.83 -25.25
C VAL A 451 14.56 -17.63 -24.75
N CYS A 452 13.51 -16.93 -24.33
CA CYS A 452 12.29 -17.54 -23.84
C CYS A 452 11.47 -18.16 -24.97
N VAL A 453 11.60 -19.48 -25.17
CA VAL A 453 10.69 -20.26 -26.01
C VAL A 453 9.36 -20.40 -25.25
N PRO A 454 8.21 -19.93 -25.80
CA PRO A 454 6.97 -19.84 -25.03
C PRO A 454 6.50 -21.15 -24.40
N GLU A 455 6.61 -22.26 -25.13
CA GLU A 455 6.25 -23.60 -24.67
C GLU A 455 7.04 -24.01 -23.41
N LEU A 456 8.36 -23.80 -23.41
CA LEU A 456 9.24 -24.10 -22.28
C LEU A 456 9.04 -23.11 -21.12
N CYS A 457 8.92 -21.81 -21.40
CA CYS A 457 8.72 -20.81 -20.36
C CYS A 457 7.39 -21.01 -19.62
N ASN A 458 6.33 -21.44 -20.30
CA ASN A 458 5.03 -21.66 -19.69
C ASN A 458 5.01 -22.85 -18.71
N THR A 459 5.96 -23.79 -18.79
CA THR A 459 6.11 -24.86 -17.79
C THR A 459 6.83 -24.42 -16.52
N ILE A 460 7.43 -23.22 -16.48
CA ILE A 460 8.12 -22.71 -15.29
C ILE A 460 7.08 -22.34 -14.22
N GLN A 461 7.12 -23.06 -13.09
CA GLN A 461 6.28 -22.81 -11.92
C GLN A 461 7.17 -22.81 -10.67
N THR A 462 6.98 -21.82 -9.80
CA THR A 462 7.76 -21.65 -8.56
C THR A 462 6.87 -21.47 -7.32
N ILE A 463 5.57 -21.73 -7.48
CA ILE A 463 4.51 -21.70 -6.45
C ILE A 463 3.48 -22.78 -6.76
#